data_AF-A0A350AGB2-F1
#
_entry.id   AF-A0A350AGB2-F1
#
_cell.length_a   1.000
_cell.length_b   1.000
_cell.length_c   1.000
_cell.angle_alpha   90.00
_cell.angle_beta   90.00
_cell.angle_gamma   90.00
#
_symmetry.space_group_name_H-M   'P 1'
#
loop_
_entity.id
_entity.type
_entity.pdbx_description
1 polymer ?
#
loop_
_entity_poly.entity_id
_entity_poly.type
_entity_poly.pdbx_seq_one_letter_code
_entity_poly.pdbx_strand_id
1 'polypeptide(L)' 'MTMEDLFDKGLAQRKATLGAEYVEKNLAAADEFSRPFQEAMTAWCWGFGWGDDAIDAKTRSLMNLSMIGALGKMHEWEIH' A
#
# COMPACT_ATOMS: atom_id res chain seq x y z
N MET A 1 6.00 -0.18 -18.18
CA MET A 1 5.01 0.32 -17.21
C MET A 1 5.31 1.77 -16.94
N THR A 2 4.31 2.63 -17.12
CA THR A 2 4.33 4.04 -16.76
C THR A 2 4.08 4.21 -15.26
N MET A 3 4.20 5.45 -14.77
CA MET A 3 3.82 5.77 -13.38
C MET A 3 2.31 5.56 -13.14
N GLU A 4 1.50 5.83 -14.16
CA GLU A 4 0.04 5.66 -14.12
C GLU A 4 -0.34 4.17 -14.04
N ASP A 5 0.32 3.30 -14.83
CA ASP A 5 0.13 1.85 -14.74
C ASP A 5 0.48 1.30 -13.33
N LEU A 6 1.55 1.83 -12.73
CA LEU A 6 1.97 1.48 -11.37
C LEU A 6 0.96 1.97 -10.33
N PHE A 7 0.42 3.17 -10.50
CA PHE A 7 -0.57 3.73 -9.60
C PHE A 7 -1.85 2.88 -9.61
N ASP A 8 -2.40 2.54 -10.76
CA ASP A 8 -3.63 1.76 -10.86
C ASP A 8 -3.46 0.36 -10.28
N LYS A 9 -2.35 -0.30 -10.62
CA LYS A 9 -1.99 -1.60 -10.03
C LYS A 9 -1.85 -1.50 -8.51
N GLY A 10 -1.16 -0.46 -8.04
CA GLY A 10 -0.94 -0.22 -6.62
C GLY A 10 -2.22 0.09 -5.87
N LEU A 11 -3.13 0.87 -6.45
CA LEU A 11 -4.41 1.19 -5.87
C LEU A 11 -5.25 -0.08 -5.68
N ALA A 12 -5.25 -0.98 -6.66
CA ALA A 12 -5.94 -2.27 -6.55
C ALA A 12 -5.36 -3.14 -5.41
N GLN A 13 -4.02 -3.29 -5.34
CA GLN A 13 -3.37 -4.06 -4.28
C GLN A 13 -3.60 -3.45 -2.89
N ARG A 14 -3.47 -2.13 -2.78
CA ARG A 14 -3.68 -1.38 -1.53
C ARG A 14 -5.09 -1.57 -0.98
N LYS A 15 -6.11 -1.51 -1.85
CA LYS A 15 -7.51 -1.77 -1.50
C LYS A 15 -7.75 -3.22 -1.11
N ALA A 16 -7.10 -4.17 -1.77
CA ALA A 16 -7.22 -5.59 -1.46
C ALA A 16 -6.61 -5.93 -0.09
N THR A 17 -5.52 -5.28 0.31
CA THR A 17 -4.87 -5.49 1.60
C THR A 17 -5.51 -4.70 2.74
N LEU A 18 -5.64 -3.38 2.61
CA LEU A 18 -6.08 -2.51 3.71
C LEU A 18 -7.58 -2.25 3.75
N GLY A 19 -8.32 -2.74 2.75
CA GLY A 19 -9.74 -2.48 2.58
C GLY A 19 -10.03 -1.20 1.79
N ALA A 20 -11.03 -1.27 0.89
CA ALA A 20 -11.36 -0.17 -0.01
C ALA A 20 -11.78 1.11 0.74
N GLU A 21 -12.61 0.99 1.78
CA GLU A 21 -13.11 2.13 2.55
C GLU A 21 -11.96 2.93 3.20
N TYR A 22 -10.99 2.23 3.79
CA TYR A 22 -9.83 2.85 4.41
C TYR A 22 -8.99 3.64 3.39
N VAL A 23 -8.74 3.04 2.22
CA VAL A 23 -7.91 3.65 1.17
C VAL A 23 -8.60 4.86 0.55
N GLU A 24 -9.89 4.75 0.25
CA GLU A 24 -10.67 5.87 -0.30
C GLU A 24 -10.73 7.04 0.68
N LYS A 25 -10.95 6.78 1.97
CA LYS A 25 -10.92 7.81 3.00
C LYS A 25 -9.57 8.53 3.06
N ASN A 26 -8.47 7.78 3.00
CA ASN A 26 -7.11 8.34 3.00
C ASN A 26 -6.84 9.21 1.77
N LEU A 27 -7.24 8.75 0.58
CA LEU A 27 -7.05 9.51 -0.66
C LEU A 27 -7.96 10.73 -0.74
N ALA A 28 -9.19 10.66 -0.23
CA ALA A 28 -10.10 11.80 -0.16
C ALA A 28 -9.60 12.89 0.81
N ALA A 29 -8.92 12.49 1.89
CA ALA A 29 -8.35 13.41 2.87
C ALA A 29 -7.03 14.07 2.44
N ALA A 30 -6.41 13.62 1.34
CA ALA A 30 -5.15 14.19 0.88
C ALA A 30 -5.33 15.60 0.28
N ASP A 31 -4.62 16.57 0.86
CA ASP A 31 -4.52 17.94 0.39
C ASP A 31 -3.40 18.13 -0.66
N GLU A 32 -3.21 19.37 -1.13
CA GLU A 32 -2.19 19.70 -2.13
C GLU A 32 -0.77 19.31 -1.71
N PHE A 33 -0.47 19.36 -0.41
CA PHE A 33 0.84 19.00 0.12
C PHE A 33 1.04 17.49 0.20
N SER A 34 0.03 16.74 0.64
CA SER A 34 0.12 15.29 0.87
C SER A 34 -0.22 14.44 -0.35
N ARG A 35 -0.94 14.99 -1.34
CA ARG A 35 -1.34 14.30 -2.57
C ARG A 35 -0.17 13.68 -3.33
N PRO A 36 0.93 14.41 -3.62
CA PRO A 36 2.05 13.83 -4.37
C PRO A 36 2.70 12.65 -3.65
N PHE A 37 2.73 12.70 -2.30
CA PHE A 37 3.25 11.59 -1.51
C PHE A 37 2.32 10.37 -1.54
N GLN A 38 1.00 10.56 -1.44
CA GLN A 38 0.04 9.46 -1.55
C GLN A 38 0.10 8.79 -2.93
N GLU A 39 0.26 9.56 -3.99
CA GLU A 39 0.41 9.06 -5.36
C GLU A 39 1.72 8.27 -5.53
N ALA A 40 2.84 8.85 -5.12
CA ALA A 40 4.15 8.19 -5.18
C ALA A 40 4.18 6.89 -4.35
N MET A 41 3.62 6.91 -3.14
CA MET A 41 3.55 5.73 -2.27
C MET A 41 2.62 4.66 -2.85
N THR A 42 1.48 5.05 -3.43
CA THR A 42 0.57 4.11 -4.09
C THR A 42 1.24 3.46 -5.30
N ALA A 43 1.90 4.23 -6.16
CA ALA A 43 2.58 3.68 -7.33
C ALA A 43 3.79 2.81 -6.94
N TRP A 44 4.64 3.28 -6.01
CA TRP A 44 5.89 2.59 -5.71
C TRP A 44 5.73 1.46 -4.69
N CYS A 45 5.22 1.75 -3.49
CA CYS A 45 5.08 0.71 -2.47
C CYS A 45 4.05 -0.34 -2.90
N TRP A 46 2.91 0.09 -3.42
CA TRP A 46 1.84 -0.84 -3.76
C TRP A 46 1.92 -1.37 -5.19
N GLY A 47 2.21 -0.51 -6.17
CA GLY A 47 2.27 -0.91 -7.57
C GLY A 47 3.52 -1.73 -7.90
N PHE A 48 4.70 -1.22 -7.53
CA PHE A 48 5.96 -1.91 -7.74
C PHE A 48 6.21 -2.97 -6.66
N GLY A 49 6.03 -2.64 -5.38
CA GLY A 49 6.25 -3.58 -4.27
C GLY A 49 5.18 -4.67 -4.18
N TRP A 50 3.93 -4.30 -3.88
CA TRP A 50 2.84 -5.28 -3.74
C TRP A 50 2.33 -5.86 -5.05
N GLY A 51 2.62 -5.24 -6.19
CA GLY A 51 2.23 -5.74 -7.49
C GLY A 51 3.17 -6.80 -8.06
N ASP A 52 4.33 -7.06 -7.47
CA ASP A 52 5.24 -8.11 -7.95
C ASP A 52 4.66 -9.51 -7.65
N ASP A 53 4.61 -10.39 -8.64
CA ASP A 53 4.03 -11.73 -8.51
C ASP A 53 5.06 -12.78 -8.01
N ALA A 54 6.32 -12.39 -7.78
CA ALA A 54 7.37 -13.30 -7.29
C ALA A 54 7.09 -13.88 -5.89
N ILE A 55 6.30 -13.19 -5.06
CA ILE A 55 5.88 -13.63 -3.74
C ILE A 55 4.35 -13.55 -3.68
N ASP A 56 3.69 -14.66 -3.32
CA ASP A 56 2.24 -14.67 -3.20
C ASP A 56 1.75 -13.69 -2.11
N ALA A 57 0.53 -13.17 -2.30
CA ALA A 57 -0.02 -12.12 -1.46
C ALA A 57 -0.05 -12.45 0.04
N LYS A 58 -0.33 -13.72 0.40
CA LYS A 58 -0.39 -14.16 1.80
C LYS A 58 1.00 -14.15 2.42
N THR A 59 2.00 -14.71 1.72
CA THR A 59 3.38 -14.73 2.18
C THR A 59 3.95 -13.31 2.31
N ARG A 60 3.70 -12.44 1.33
CA ARG A 60 4.12 -11.02 1.39
C ARG A 60 3.54 -10.31 2.60
N SER A 61 2.25 -10.50 2.86
CA SER A 61 1.57 -9.88 4.02
C SER A 61 2.16 -10.37 5.35
N LEU A 62 2.41 -11.67 5.47
CA LEU A 62 3.07 -12.24 6.67
C LEU A 62 4.48 -11.70 6.90
N MET A 63 5.28 -11.54 5.83
CA MET A 63 6.61 -10.93 5.91
C MET A 63 6.51 -9.47 6.38
N ASN A 64 5.58 -8.70 5.84
CA ASN A 64 5.36 -7.31 6.23
C ASN A 64 4.95 -7.20 7.70
N LEU A 65 3.97 -7.99 8.15
CA LEU A 65 3.54 -8.03 9.56
C LEU A 65 4.68 -8.41 10.51
N SER A 66 5.53 -9.35 10.11
CA SER A 66 6.71 -9.74 10.90
C SER A 66 7.69 -8.57 11.07
N MET A 67 7.96 -7.83 9.99
CA MET A 67 8.85 -6.65 10.02
C MET A 67 8.25 -5.50 10.84
N ILE A 68 6.96 -5.20 10.65
CA ILE A 68 6.25 -4.17 11.42
C ILE A 68 6.26 -4.51 12.92
N GLY A 69 6.00 -5.78 13.27
CA GLY A 69 6.06 -6.27 14.65
C GLY A 69 7.45 -6.12 15.26
N ALA A 70 8.51 -6.49 14.51
CA ALA A 70 9.89 -6.31 14.97
C ALA A 70 10.28 -4.84 15.18
N LEU A 71 9.71 -3.92 14.39
CA LEU A 71 9.94 -2.47 14.51
C LEU A 71 9.07 -1.81 15.59
N GLY A 72 8.18 -2.56 16.26
CA GLY A 72 7.26 -2.03 17.26
C GLY A 72 6.22 -1.06 16.70
N LYS A 73 5.88 -1.13 15.41
CA LYS A 73 4.94 -0.23 14.74
C LYS A 73 3.51 -0.77 14.79
N MET A 74 2.98 -0.93 16.00
CA MET A 74 1.71 -1.65 16.22
C MET A 74 0.49 -1.01 15.56
N HIS A 75 0.47 0.31 15.37
CA HIS A 75 -0.60 0.96 14.60
C HIS A 75 -0.66 0.45 13.15
N GLU A 76 0.51 0.37 12.49
CA GLU A 76 0.60 -0.21 11.14
C GLU A 76 0.31 -1.72 11.15
N TRP A 77 0.63 -2.40 12.25
CA TRP A 77 0.37 -3.84 12.40
C TRP A 77 -1.12 -4.15 12.42
N GLU A 78 -1.92 -3.34 13.11
CA GLU A 78 -3.38 -3.50 13.16
C GLU A 78 -4.08 -3.18 11.83
N ILE A 79 -3.45 -2.35 10.99
CA ILE A 79 -3.99 -1.94 9.69
C ILE A 79 -3.77 -3.01 8.61
N HIS A 80 -2.67 -3.77 8.71
CA HIS A 80 -2.26 -4.79 7.71
C HIS A 80 -2.78 -6.19 8.05
#